data_AF-A0A2M8B4L2-F1
#
_entry.id   AF-A0A2M8B4L2-F1
#
_cell.length_a   1.000
_cell.length_b   1.000
_cell.length_c   1.000
_cell.angle_alpha   90.00
_cell.angle_beta   90.00
_cell.angle_gamma   90.00
#
_symmetry.space_group_name_H-M   'P 1'
#
loop_
_entity.id
_entity.type
_entity.pdbx_description
1 polymer ?
#
loop_
_entity_poly.entity_id
_entity_poly.type
_entity_poly.pdbx_seq_one_letter_code
_entity_poly.pdbx_strand_id
1 'polypeptide(L)' 'MDAFADNARPHGARKIEGEQSAYRVRVGDYRIVYEVRDRPLLILIMNVGHRREVYRRT' A
#
# COMPACT_ATOMS: atom_id res chain seq x y z
N MET A 1 3.17 -4.05 13.73
CA MET A 1 2.64 -3.02 12.82
C MET A 1 3.85 -2.33 12.21
N ASP A 2 4.76 -3.13 11.65
CA ASP A 2 6.19 -2.71 11.61
C ASP A 2 6.72 -2.59 10.18
N ALA A 3 5.92 -2.96 9.18
CA ALA A 3 6.35 -3.05 7.79
C ALA A 3 6.79 -1.70 7.19
N PHE A 4 6.20 -0.58 7.62
CA PHE A 4 6.53 0.75 7.09
C PHE A 4 7.53 1.53 7.94
N ALA A 5 7.82 1.09 9.16
CA ALA A 5 8.67 1.81 10.10
C ALA A 5 10.13 1.84 9.62
N ASP A 6 10.61 0.72 9.07
CA ASP A 6 12.01 0.57 8.65
C ASP A 6 12.21 0.80 7.15
N ASN A 7 11.15 0.68 6.34
CA ASN A 7 11.22 0.81 4.89
C ASN A 7 9.87 1.27 4.32
N ALA A 8 9.86 2.42 3.63
CA ALA A 8 8.67 2.94 2.97
C ALA A 8 8.13 2.03 1.84
N ARG A 9 8.97 1.11 1.32
CA ARG A 9 8.64 0.14 0.27
C ARG A 9 8.94 -1.28 0.78
N PRO A 10 8.15 -1.81 1.73
CA PRO A 10 8.40 -3.12 2.34
C PRO A 10 8.40 -4.27 1.33
N HIS A 11 8.91 -5.42 1.74
CA HIS A 11 8.88 -6.62 0.91
C HIS A 11 7.45 -6.94 0.43
N GLY A 12 7.29 -7.21 -0.87
CA GLY A 12 5.98 -7.43 -1.48
C GLY A 12 5.23 -6.14 -1.87
N ALA A 13 5.79 -4.95 -1.62
CA ALA A 13 5.32 -3.72 -2.25
C ALA A 13 5.48 -3.81 -3.77
N ARG A 14 4.46 -3.35 -4.49
CA ARG A 14 4.42 -3.30 -5.95
C ARG A 14 3.95 -1.92 -6.37
N LYS A 15 4.69 -1.27 -7.27
CA LYS A 15 4.28 -0.01 -7.87
C LYS A 15 2.98 -0.23 -8.67
N ILE A 16 2.05 0.71 -8.59
CA ILE A 16 0.84 0.70 -9.41
C ILE A 16 1.21 1.22 -10.80
N GLU A 17 0.82 0.48 -11.83
CA GLU A 17 1.09 0.87 -13.22
C GLU A 17 0.35 2.16 -13.57
N GLY A 18 1.01 3.06 -14.29
CA GLY A 18 0.48 4.38 -14.63
C GLY A 18 0.63 5.44 -13.53
N GLU A 19 0.96 5.06 -12.30
CA GLU A 19 1.14 5.98 -11.18
C GLU A 19 2.60 6.35 -10.94
N GLN A 20 2.87 7.60 -10.56
CA GLN A 20 4.25 8.09 -10.36
C GLN A 20 4.86 7.58 -9.05
N SER A 21 4.08 7.63 -7.97
CA SER A 21 4.53 7.40 -6.59
C SER A 21 3.64 6.45 -5.79
N ALA A 22 2.64 5.80 -6.44
CA ALA A 22 1.70 4.92 -5.76
C ALA A 22 2.16 3.44 -5.76
N TYR A 23 1.93 2.79 -4.63
CA TYR A 23 2.29 1.41 -4.36
C TYR A 23 1.12 0.66 -3.72
N ARG A 24 1.15 -0.65 -3.90
CA ARG A 24 0.26 -1.64 -3.31
C ARG A 24 1.09 -2.61 -2.50
N VAL A 25 0.70 -2.91 -1.27
CA VAL A 25 1.31 -4.00 -0.48
C VAL A 25 0.23 -4.84 0.18
N ARG A 26 0.53 -6.13 0.36
CA ARG A 26 -0.29 -7.05 1.15
C ARG A 26 0.26 -7.15 2.56
N VAL A 27 -0.59 -6.88 3.55
CA VAL A 27 -0.27 -7.05 4.97
C VAL A 27 -1.32 -7.98 5.57
N GLY A 28 -0.96 -9.25 5.75
CA GLY A 28 -1.90 -10.30 6.13
C GLY A 28 -3.09 -10.40 5.18
N ASP A 29 -4.27 -10.05 5.70
CA ASP A 29 -5.55 -10.10 4.99
C ASP A 29 -5.95 -8.76 4.36
N TYR A 30 -5.11 -7.74 4.43
CA TYR A 30 -5.39 -6.42 3.86
C TYR A 30 -4.53 -6.13 2.64
N ARG A 31 -5.10 -5.37 1.71
CA ARG A 31 -4.36 -4.67 0.66
C ARG A 31 -4.35 -3.19 1.02
N ILE A 32 -3.16 -2.63 1.08
CA ILE A 32 -2.93 -1.21 1.36
C ILE A 32 -2.45 -0.58 0.07
N VAL A 33 -3.13 0.49 -0.36
CA VAL A 33 -2.67 1.39 -1.42
C VAL A 33 -2.16 2.65 -0.77
N TYR A 34 -0.93 3.04 -1.10
CA TYR A 34 -0.26 4.18 -0.50
C TYR A 34 0.64 4.90 -1.49
N GLU A 35 0.89 6.19 -1.25
CA GLU A 35 1.84 7.01 -1.99
C GLU A 35 3.13 7.17 -1.17
N VAL A 36 4.29 7.16 -1.82
CA VAL A 36 5.58 7.49 -1.20
C VAL A 36 6.15 8.75 -1.84
N ARG A 37 6.40 9.77 -1.02
CA ARG A 37 7.20 10.94 -1.39
C ARG A 37 8.56 10.81 -0.71
N ASP A 38 9.65 10.92 -1.45
CA ASP A 38 10.99 10.71 -0.89
C ASP A 38 11.55 11.98 -0.21
N ARG A 39 11.05 13.17 -0.55
CA ARG A 39 11.50 14.48 0.00
C ARG A 39 10.32 15.45 0.20
N PRO A 40 9.83 15.64 1.43
CA PRO A 40 10.15 14.88 2.65
C PRO A 40 9.70 13.42 2.55
N LEU A 41 10.29 12.51 3.34
CA LEU A 41 9.85 11.11 3.40
C LEU A 41 8.43 11.05 3.98
N LEU A 42 7.43 10.89 3.12
CA LEU A 42 6.01 10.86 3.47
C LEU A 42 5.35 9.62 2.87
N ILE A 43 4.65 8.86 3.71
CA ILE A 43 3.83 7.72 3.30
C ILE A 43 2.36 8.13 3.49
N LEU A 44 1.62 8.26 2.39
CA LEU A 44 0.20 8.61 2.41
C LEU A 44 -0.64 7.37 2.13
N ILE A 45 -1.38 6.87 3.13
CA ILE A 45 -2.30 5.74 2.94
C ILE A 45 -3.58 6.24 2.26
N MET A 46 -3.82 5.79 1.05
CA MET A 46 -4.98 6.18 0.22
C MET A 46 -6.17 5.26 0.42
N ASN A 47 -5.92 3.96 0.57
CA ASN A 47 -6.99 2.97 0.74
C ASN A 47 -6.48 1.74 1.50
N VAL A 48 -7.35 1.19 2.36
CA VAL A 48 -7.13 -0.09 3.02
C VAL A 48 -8.36 -0.95 2.76
N GLY A 49 -8.18 -2.01 1.98
CA GLY A 49 -9.25 -2.96 1.65
C GLY A 49 -9.00 -4.31 2.28
N HIS A 50 -10.03 -4.90 2.89
CA HIS A 50 -9.92 -6.27 3.41
C HIS A 50 -10.09 -7.28 2.27
N ARG A 51 -9.37 -8.41 2.31
CA ARG A 51 -9.41 -9.44 1.25
C ARG A 51 -10.81 -9.96 0.96
N ARG A 52 -11.70 -9.90 1.95
CA ARG A 52 -13.09 -10.39 1.84
C ARG A 52 -14.03 -9.37 1.18
N GLU A 53 -13.66 -8.09 1.10
CA GLU A 53 -14.48 -7.08 0.42
C GLU A 53 -14.44 -7.21 -1.11
N VAL A 54 -13.41 -7.84 -1.68
CA VAL A 54 -13.32 -8.10 -3.13
C VAL A 54 -14.42 -9.06 -3.60
N TYR A 55 -14.96 -9.91 -2.72
CA TYR A 55 -16.05 -10.85 -3.03
C TYR A 55 -17.44 -10.31 -2.72
N ARG A 56 -17.57 -9.06 -2.24
CA ARG A 56 -18.86 -8.46 -1.88
C ARG A 56 -19.26 -7.36 -2.85
N ARG A 57 -19.50 -7.74 -4.10
CA ARG A 57 -20.39 -7.03 -5.04
C ARG A 57 -21.16 -8.07 -5.84
N THR A 58 -22.24 -8.57 -5.24
CA THR A 58 -23.45 -8.96 -5.96
C THR A 58 -24.44 -7.82 -5.79
#